data_AF-A0A6Y4F5B6-F1
#
_entry.id   AF-A0A6Y4F5B6-F1
#
_cell.length_a   1.000
_cell.length_b   1.000
_cell.length_c   1.000
_cell.angle_alpha   90.00
_cell.angle_beta   90.00
_cell.angle_gamma   90.00
#
_symmetry.space_group_name_H-M   'P 1'
#
loop_
_entity.id
_entity.type
_entity.pdbx_description
1 polymer ?
#
loop_
_entity_poly.entity_id
_entity_poly.type
_entity_poly.pdbx_seq_one_letter_code
_entity_poly.pdbx_strand_id
1 'polypeptide(L)'
;MKKTILADAISEATGRGKGFEWDDAITNQPLKNESKKVPAERSFSLGWLAGGIVILAMVIFLSGCSSPPPPTPIEWDKTQSLNASIPEWRENNLVIPSDAVSGRWMKILNNFKGDEGNYDISVYYAIAHSPVIVVHTSGGSFFKAKAWLRKHGAKGVIQYQPVTDCMLCTNTSIYFSR
;
A
#
# COMPACT_ATOMS: atom_id res chain seq x y z
N MET A 1 35.77 3.53 31.42
CA MET A 1 34.93 4.60 30.83
C MET A 1 34.68 4.27 29.36
N LYS A 2 33.46 4.52 28.87
CA LYS A 2 32.93 4.27 27.51
C LYS A 2 32.69 2.79 27.15
N LYS A 3 31.57 2.23 27.62
CA LYS A 3 30.81 1.18 26.90
C LYS A 3 29.40 0.87 27.42
N THR A 4 28.85 1.63 28.37
CA THR A 4 27.58 1.25 29.04
C THR A 4 26.53 2.37 29.04
N ILE A 5 26.50 3.25 28.02
CA ILE A 5 25.50 4.34 27.93
C ILE A 5 24.76 4.36 26.57
N LEU A 6 25.05 3.43 25.65
CA LEU A 6 24.39 3.39 24.33
C LEU A 6 23.44 2.20 24.12
N ALA A 7 23.16 1.42 25.18
CA ALA A 7 22.15 0.36 25.14
C ALA A 7 20.78 0.83 25.65
N ASP A 8 20.74 1.85 26.52
CA ASP A 8 19.49 2.36 27.11
C ASP A 8 18.77 3.40 26.22
N ALA A 9 19.41 3.91 25.16
CA ALA A 9 18.81 4.91 24.27
C ALA A 9 18.10 4.33 23.03
N ILE A 10 18.09 3.00 22.85
CA ILE A 10 17.48 2.35 21.66
C ILE A 10 16.20 1.56 22.01
N SER A 11 15.88 1.36 23.29
CA SER A 11 14.62 0.73 23.69
C SER A 11 13.39 1.64 23.57
N GLU A 12 13.58 2.96 23.36
CA GLU A 12 12.49 3.96 23.40
C GLU A 12 12.03 4.45 22.02
N ALA A 13 12.68 4.03 20.93
CA ALA A 13 12.32 4.42 19.57
C ALA A 13 11.67 3.29 18.74
N THR A 14 11.43 2.12 19.34
CA THR A 14 10.71 1.02 18.67
C THR A 14 9.23 1.07 19.06
N GLY A 15 8.54 2.07 18.51
CA GLY A 15 7.08 2.18 18.50
C GLY A 15 6.47 1.00 17.74
N ARG A 16 6.34 -0.13 18.43
CA ARG A 16 5.55 -1.28 18.01
C ARG A 16 4.10 -0.83 18.00
N GLY A 17 3.57 -0.54 16.82
CA GLY A 17 2.16 -0.20 16.62
C GLY A 17 1.28 -1.26 17.26
N LYS A 18 0.63 -0.91 18.37
CA LYS A 18 -0.51 -1.64 18.88
C LYS A 18 -1.70 -1.29 17.99
N GLY A 19 -2.31 -2.32 17.42
CA GLY A 19 -3.57 -2.21 16.70
C GLY A 19 -4.61 -1.49 17.56
N PHE A 20 -5.38 -0.62 16.92
CA PHE A 20 -6.53 0.03 17.51
C PHE A 20 -7.64 -1.02 17.62
N GLU A 21 -7.70 -1.69 18.77
CA GLU A 21 -8.74 -2.65 19.14
C GLU A 21 -9.90 -1.86 19.77
N TRP A 22 -11.08 -1.93 19.15
CA TRP A 22 -12.22 -1.05 19.45
C TRP A 22 -13.12 -1.52 20.60
N ASP A 23 -12.78 -2.61 21.31
CA ASP A 23 -13.76 -3.32 22.15
C ASP A 23 -13.65 -3.10 23.68
N ASP A 24 -12.71 -2.29 24.18
CA ASP A 24 -12.48 -2.18 25.64
C ASP A 24 -13.19 -0.99 26.34
N ALA A 25 -13.96 -0.17 25.62
CA ALA A 25 -14.60 1.02 26.21
C ALA A 25 -15.98 0.77 26.83
N ILE A 26 -16.51 -0.46 26.77
CA ILE A 26 -17.83 -0.79 27.33
C ILE A 26 -17.72 -2.03 28.20
N THR A 27 -17.20 -1.90 29.42
CA THR A 27 -17.81 -2.53 30.60
C THR A 27 -17.04 -2.23 31.88
N ASN A 28 -17.81 -1.96 32.94
CA ASN A 28 -17.43 -2.02 34.36
C ASN A 28 -16.71 -0.80 34.96
N GLN A 29 -17.49 0.19 35.38
CA GLN A 29 -17.17 0.92 36.61
C GLN A 29 -18.12 0.51 37.75
N PRO A 30 -17.59 0.22 38.95
CA PRO A 30 -18.39 -0.25 40.08
C PRO A 30 -19.10 0.91 40.78
N LEU A 31 -20.33 0.64 41.22
CA LEU A 31 -21.17 1.54 42.01
C LEU A 31 -20.55 1.75 43.40
N LYS A 32 -20.04 2.96 43.66
CA LYS A 32 -19.73 3.41 45.03
C LYS A 32 -20.97 4.05 45.63
N ASN A 33 -21.65 3.29 46.47
CA ASN A 33 -22.76 3.76 47.28
C ASN A 33 -22.22 4.60 48.45
N GLU A 34 -22.53 5.89 48.47
CA GLU A 34 -22.50 6.67 49.71
C GLU A 34 -23.88 7.27 49.98
N SER A 35 -24.44 6.80 51.09
CA SER A 35 -25.72 7.23 51.64
C SER A 35 -25.62 8.65 52.17
N LYS A 36 -26.47 9.56 51.65
CA LYS A 36 -26.89 10.75 52.39
C LYS A 36 -28.39 10.70 52.60
N LYS A 37 -28.79 10.49 53.87
CA LYS A 37 -30.15 10.72 54.35
C LYS A 37 -30.40 12.24 54.45
N VAL A 38 -31.44 12.74 53.79
CA VAL A 38 -32.15 14.01 54.08
C VAL A 38 -33.62 13.79 53.68
N PRO A 39 -34.60 14.30 54.44
CA PRO A 39 -35.90 13.65 54.62
C PRO A 39 -36.87 13.93 53.48
N ALA A 40 -37.83 13.00 53.37
CA ALA A 40 -38.99 13.11 52.53
C ALA A 40 -39.91 14.25 52.97
N GLU A 41 -40.52 14.87 51.96
CA GLU A 41 -41.84 15.50 52.01
C GLU A 41 -41.95 16.87 52.73
N ARG A 42 -41.73 17.94 51.95
CA ARG A 42 -42.73 19.00 51.87
C ARG A 42 -43.28 19.07 50.46
N SER A 43 -44.33 18.28 50.27
CA SER A 43 -45.59 18.69 49.66
C SER A 43 -45.58 19.92 48.75
N PHE A 44 -46.03 19.62 47.53
CA PHE A 44 -46.95 20.43 46.72
C PHE A 44 -46.37 21.58 45.91
N SER A 45 -46.89 21.63 44.67
CA SER A 45 -46.82 22.70 43.69
C SER A 45 -45.43 23.01 43.12
N LEU A 46 -45.05 22.35 42.01
CA LEU A 46 -44.52 23.03 40.80
C LEU A 46 -44.32 22.07 39.59
N GLY A 47 -45.12 21.00 39.49
CA GLY A 47 -45.00 19.97 38.44
C GLY A 47 -45.37 20.40 37.01
N TRP A 48 -45.66 21.67 36.76
CA TRP A 48 -46.13 22.16 35.45
C TRP A 48 -45.13 23.04 34.69
N LEU A 49 -44.03 23.48 35.32
CA LEU A 49 -43.01 24.33 34.66
C LEU A 49 -41.75 23.56 34.23
N ALA A 50 -41.41 22.46 34.90
CA ALA A 50 -40.21 21.68 34.59
C ALA A 50 -40.38 20.75 33.36
N GLY A 51 -41.59 20.24 33.10
CA GLY A 51 -41.87 19.40 31.93
C GLY A 51 -41.78 20.17 30.61
N GLY A 52 -42.23 21.42 30.60
CA GLY A 52 -42.15 22.28 29.41
C GLY A 52 -40.71 22.62 29.01
N ILE A 53 -39.82 22.83 29.99
CA ILE A 53 -38.41 23.17 29.74
C ILE A 53 -37.64 21.97 29.17
N VAL A 54 -37.90 20.75 29.64
CA VAL A 54 -37.24 19.53 29.12
C VAL A 54 -37.72 19.20 27.71
N ILE A 55 -39.02 19.37 27.43
CA ILE A 55 -39.58 19.18 26.09
C ILE A 55 -39.03 20.23 25.12
N LEU A 56 -38.95 21.49 25.54
CA LEU A 56 -38.37 22.58 24.72
C LEU A 56 -36.88 22.33 24.40
N ALA A 57 -36.11 21.85 25.37
CA ALA A 57 -34.70 21.51 25.16
C ALA A 57 -34.54 20.36 24.12
N MET A 58 -35.37 19.31 24.19
CA MET A 58 -35.33 18.23 23.19
C MET A 58 -35.69 18.71 21.78
N VAL A 59 -36.67 19.61 21.63
CA VAL A 59 -37.06 20.17 20.32
C VAL A 59 -35.93 21.00 19.70
N ILE A 60 -35.13 21.71 20.51
CA ILE A 60 -33.98 22.50 20.04
C ILE A 60 -32.82 21.59 19.60
N PHE A 61 -32.59 20.46 20.28
CA PHE A 61 -31.55 19.50 19.87
C PHE A 61 -31.93 18.70 18.60
N LEU A 62 -33.22 18.46 18.37
CA LEU A 62 -33.71 17.74 17.19
C LEU A 62 -33.73 18.59 15.91
N SER A 63 -33.78 19.92 16.00
CA SER A 63 -33.70 20.83 14.84
C SER A 63 -32.26 21.13 14.39
N GLY A 64 -31.26 20.67 15.15
CA GLY A 64 -29.84 20.85 14.84
C GLY A 64 -29.26 19.86 13.83
N CYS A 65 -30.00 18.81 13.43
CA CYS A 65 -29.55 17.84 12.43
C CYS A 65 -30.02 18.24 11.02
N SER A 66 -29.64 19.44 10.57
CA SER A 66 -29.83 19.82 9.18
C SER A 66 -28.91 18.95 8.33
N SER A 67 -29.51 18.05 7.53
CA SER A 67 -28.77 17.28 6.54
C SER A 67 -27.98 18.25 5.67
N PRO A 68 -26.68 18.02 5.43
CA PRO A 68 -25.91 18.85 4.52
C PRO A 68 -26.64 18.94 3.17
N PRO A 69 -26.57 20.09 2.50
CA PRO A 69 -27.22 20.25 1.21
C PRO A 69 -26.74 19.15 0.25
N PRO A 70 -27.61 18.64 -0.64
CA PRO A 70 -27.21 17.62 -1.59
C PRO A 70 -26.02 18.13 -2.40
N PRO A 71 -25.01 17.28 -2.68
CA PRO A 71 -23.88 17.68 -3.49
C PRO A 71 -24.40 18.20 -4.83
N THR A 72 -23.83 19.30 -5.30
CA THR A 72 -24.16 19.84 -6.62
C THR A 72 -23.93 18.74 -7.65
N PRO A 73 -24.92 18.40 -8.50
CA PRO A 73 -24.76 17.40 -9.54
C PRO A 73 -23.57 17.74 -10.44
N ILE A 74 -22.77 16.73 -10.75
CA ILE A 74 -21.66 16.88 -11.70
C ILE A 74 -22.26 16.99 -13.11
N GLU A 75 -22.01 18.10 -13.80
CA GLU A 75 -22.39 18.36 -15.19
C GLU A 75 -21.48 17.55 -16.14
N TRP A 76 -21.85 16.30 -16.44
CA TRP A 76 -21.06 15.40 -17.30
C TRP A 76 -21.02 15.83 -18.79
N ASP A 77 -21.95 16.66 -19.21
CA ASP A 77 -22.14 17.15 -20.57
C ASP A 77 -21.32 18.43 -20.88
N LYS A 78 -20.71 19.03 -19.86
CA LYS A 78 -19.90 20.23 -20.00
C LYS A 78 -18.42 19.87 -19.95
N THR A 79 -17.73 20.06 -21.07
CA THR A 79 -16.27 19.93 -21.14
C THR A 79 -15.62 21.06 -20.33
N GLN A 80 -15.34 20.82 -19.05
CA GLN A 80 -14.48 21.71 -18.27
C GLN A 80 -13.05 21.61 -18.79
N SER A 81 -12.41 22.75 -19.05
CA SER A 81 -10.99 22.77 -19.38
C SER A 81 -10.21 22.28 -18.16
N LEU A 82 -9.62 21.10 -18.27
CA LEU A 82 -8.71 20.56 -17.25
C LEU A 82 -7.61 21.59 -16.99
N ASN A 83 -7.24 21.74 -15.71
CA ASN A 83 -6.18 22.65 -15.31
C ASN A 83 -4.87 22.28 -16.04
N ALA A 84 -4.40 23.15 -16.93
CA ALA A 84 -3.20 22.94 -17.74
C ALA A 84 -1.90 22.87 -16.91
N SER A 85 -1.97 23.15 -15.60
CA SER A 85 -0.84 22.95 -14.68
C SER A 85 -0.72 21.53 -14.14
N ILE A 86 -1.71 20.64 -14.38
CA ILE A 86 -1.57 19.22 -14.06
C ILE A 86 -0.72 18.58 -15.17
N PRO A 87 0.41 17.95 -14.84
CA PRO A 87 1.21 17.25 -15.83
C PRO A 87 0.36 16.13 -16.45
N GLU A 88 0.33 16.10 -17.78
CA GLU A 88 -0.28 15.00 -18.52
C GLU A 88 0.42 13.70 -18.11
N TRP A 89 -0.34 12.76 -17.54
CA TRP A 89 0.20 11.43 -17.30
C TRP A 89 0.51 10.81 -18.66
N ARG A 90 1.79 10.54 -18.90
CA ARG A 90 2.26 9.78 -20.04
C ARG A 90 2.75 8.43 -19.55
N GLU A 91 2.35 7.39 -20.26
CA GLU A 91 2.85 6.06 -20.04
C GLU A 91 4.38 6.06 -20.17
N ASN A 92 5.05 5.93 -19.03
CA ASN A 92 6.49 5.88 -18.93
C ASN A 92 6.78 4.43 -18.61
N ASN A 93 7.29 3.67 -19.59
CA ASN A 93 7.60 2.22 -19.50
C ASN A 93 8.75 1.92 -18.51
N LEU A 94 8.79 2.65 -17.40
CA LEU A 94 9.74 2.53 -16.32
C LEU A 94 9.33 1.39 -15.41
N VAL A 95 10.25 0.44 -15.23
CA VAL A 95 10.14 -0.54 -14.17
C VAL A 95 10.71 0.08 -12.89
N ILE A 96 9.87 0.12 -11.85
CA ILE A 96 10.21 0.51 -10.49
C ILE A 96 10.59 -0.78 -9.73
N PRO A 97 11.89 -1.12 -9.62
CA PRO A 97 12.30 -2.26 -8.83
C PRO A 97 12.12 -1.98 -7.34
N SER A 98 11.93 -3.03 -6.54
CA SER A 98 12.09 -2.95 -5.09
C SER A 98 13.51 -2.49 -4.69
N ASP A 99 13.58 -1.64 -3.66
CA ASP A 99 14.84 -1.07 -3.16
C ASP A 99 15.78 -2.11 -2.56
N ALA A 100 15.21 -3.12 -1.88
CA ALA A 100 15.96 -4.15 -1.20
C ALA A 100 15.55 -5.53 -1.71
N VAL A 101 16.50 -6.23 -2.35
CA VAL A 101 16.38 -7.66 -2.65
C VAL A 101 17.45 -8.42 -1.87
N SER A 102 17.00 -9.33 -1.01
CA SER A 102 17.85 -10.15 -0.15
C SER A 102 17.99 -11.58 -0.68
N GLY A 103 19.08 -12.24 -0.27
CA GLY A 103 19.34 -13.64 -0.61
C GLY A 103 20.05 -13.86 -1.94
N ARG A 104 20.56 -15.09 -2.11
CA ARG A 104 21.12 -15.59 -3.37
C ARG A 104 20.06 -16.42 -4.08
N TRP A 105 19.90 -16.18 -5.37
CA TRP A 105 18.92 -16.92 -6.15
C TRP A 105 19.35 -17.01 -7.61
N MET A 106 18.77 -17.98 -8.30
CA MET A 106 18.96 -18.18 -9.73
C MET A 106 17.62 -18.55 -10.37
N LYS A 107 17.37 -17.99 -11.55
CA LYS A 107 16.23 -18.36 -12.38
C LYS A 107 16.74 -18.65 -13.79
N ILE A 108 16.21 -19.72 -14.38
CA ILE A 108 16.51 -20.10 -15.76
C ILE A 108 15.21 -20.01 -16.55
N LEU A 109 15.28 -19.32 -17.69
CA LEU A 109 14.22 -19.24 -18.67
C LEU A 109 14.69 -19.97 -19.92
N ASN A 110 14.12 -21.14 -20.17
CA ASN A 110 14.39 -21.94 -21.36
C ASN A 110 13.40 -21.57 -22.47
N ASN A 111 13.82 -21.76 -23.72
CA ASN A 111 12.99 -21.54 -24.90
C ASN A 111 12.35 -20.14 -24.92
N PHE A 112 13.17 -19.11 -24.77
CA PHE A 112 12.73 -17.71 -24.81
C PHE A 112 12.09 -17.38 -26.17
N LYS A 113 10.88 -16.78 -26.14
CA LYS A 113 10.07 -16.46 -27.33
C LYS A 113 9.81 -14.96 -27.53
N GLY A 114 10.47 -14.08 -26.77
CA GLY A 114 10.18 -12.64 -26.83
C GLY A 114 8.73 -12.33 -26.45
N ASP A 115 8.10 -11.42 -27.18
CA ASP A 115 6.73 -10.94 -26.94
C ASP A 115 5.65 -12.03 -27.16
N GLU A 116 5.98 -13.12 -27.86
CA GLU A 116 5.06 -14.26 -28.05
C GLU A 116 5.04 -15.23 -26.85
N GLY A 117 5.96 -15.05 -25.90
CA GLY A 117 6.05 -15.89 -24.71
C GLY A 117 5.11 -15.42 -23.60
N ASN A 118 4.45 -16.38 -22.94
CA ASN A 118 3.79 -16.13 -21.67
C ASN A 118 4.77 -16.49 -20.53
N TYR A 119 5.17 -15.50 -19.74
CA TYR A 119 6.16 -15.68 -18.68
C TYR A 119 5.52 -15.48 -17.30
N ASP A 120 5.95 -16.30 -16.35
CA ASP A 120 5.57 -16.17 -14.95
C ASP A 120 6.10 -14.86 -14.34
N ILE A 121 5.41 -14.34 -13.32
CA ILE A 121 5.79 -13.09 -12.64
C ILE A 121 7.21 -13.15 -12.06
N SER A 122 7.71 -14.33 -11.68
CA SER A 122 9.08 -14.54 -11.22
C SER A 122 10.13 -14.20 -12.28
N VAL A 123 9.80 -14.30 -13.57
CA VAL A 123 10.69 -13.90 -14.66
C VAL A 123 10.84 -12.39 -14.69
N TYR A 124 9.74 -11.64 -14.61
CA TYR A 124 9.77 -10.18 -14.57
C TYR A 124 10.49 -9.65 -13.33
N TYR A 125 10.29 -10.30 -12.18
CA TYR A 125 11.07 -10.03 -10.98
C TYR A 125 12.57 -10.24 -11.22
N ALA A 126 12.95 -11.38 -11.82
CA ALA A 126 14.34 -11.67 -12.12
C ALA A 126 14.95 -10.66 -13.12
N ILE A 127 14.21 -10.25 -14.14
CA ILE A 127 14.62 -9.22 -15.11
C ILE A 127 14.97 -7.91 -14.39
N ALA A 128 14.11 -7.45 -13.49
CA ALA A 128 14.28 -6.19 -12.79
C ALA A 128 15.44 -6.22 -11.76
N HIS A 129 15.74 -7.38 -11.18
CA HIS A 129 16.60 -7.51 -10.00
C HIS A 129 17.92 -8.24 -10.20
N SER A 130 18.14 -8.85 -11.37
CA SER A 130 19.39 -9.55 -11.69
C SER A 130 20.50 -8.54 -12.03
N PRO A 131 21.58 -8.43 -11.24
CA PRO A 131 22.74 -7.61 -11.60
C PRO A 131 23.44 -8.09 -12.87
N VAL A 132 23.43 -9.40 -13.12
CA VAL A 132 24.01 -10.04 -14.31
C VAL A 132 23.00 -11.01 -14.90
N ILE A 133 22.77 -10.90 -16.21
CA ILE A 133 21.89 -11.76 -16.99
C ILE A 133 22.75 -12.39 -18.09
N VAL A 134 22.78 -13.72 -18.17
CA VAL A 134 23.52 -14.44 -19.22
C VAL A 134 22.53 -14.98 -20.22
N VAL A 135 22.72 -14.61 -21.49
CA VAL A 135 21.88 -15.07 -22.61
C VAL A 135 22.68 -16.08 -23.41
N HIS A 136 22.30 -17.35 -23.30
CA HIS A 136 22.89 -18.46 -24.01
C HIS A 136 22.14 -18.71 -25.32
N THR A 137 22.75 -18.33 -26.44
CA THR A 137 22.10 -18.33 -27.76
C THR A 137 23.11 -18.15 -28.91
N SER A 138 22.64 -18.14 -30.15
CA SER A 138 23.36 -17.63 -31.33
C SER A 138 23.36 -16.09 -31.40
N GLY A 139 24.34 -15.51 -32.11
CA GLY A 139 24.61 -14.06 -32.11
C GLY A 139 23.44 -13.18 -32.54
N GLY A 140 22.66 -13.57 -33.57
CA GLY A 140 21.50 -12.77 -34.02
C GLY A 140 20.36 -12.73 -32.99
N SER A 141 20.08 -13.87 -32.36
CA SER A 141 19.05 -14.00 -31.33
C SER A 141 19.42 -13.29 -30.03
N PHE A 142 20.72 -13.14 -29.73
CA PHE A 142 21.20 -12.37 -28.59
C PHE A 142 20.69 -10.93 -28.60
N PHE A 143 20.80 -10.23 -29.73
CA PHE A 143 20.38 -8.83 -29.80
C PHE A 143 18.86 -8.67 -29.63
N LYS A 144 18.07 -9.61 -30.16
CA LYS A 144 16.61 -9.65 -29.95
C LYS A 144 16.27 -9.85 -28.48
N ALA A 145 16.88 -10.84 -27.82
CA ALA A 145 16.69 -11.10 -26.40
C ALA A 145 17.13 -9.90 -25.54
N LYS A 146 18.29 -9.31 -25.85
CA LYS A 146 18.81 -8.13 -25.15
C LYS A 146 17.86 -6.94 -25.25
N ALA A 147 17.34 -6.64 -26.44
CA ALA A 147 16.38 -5.55 -26.64
C ALA A 147 15.09 -5.78 -25.84
N TRP A 148 14.57 -7.01 -25.89
CA TRP A 148 13.37 -7.40 -25.15
C TRP A 148 13.58 -7.29 -23.63
N LEU A 149 14.70 -7.78 -23.09
CA LEU A 149 15.04 -7.68 -21.67
C LEU A 149 15.12 -6.20 -21.22
N ARG A 150 15.73 -5.33 -22.01
CA ARG A 150 15.82 -3.89 -21.71
C ARG A 150 14.45 -3.21 -21.72
N LYS A 151 13.61 -3.53 -22.70
CA LYS A 151 12.22 -3.05 -22.78
C LYS A 151 11.40 -3.45 -21.55
N HIS A 152 11.69 -4.60 -20.96
CA HIS A 152 10.99 -5.13 -19.78
C HIS A 152 11.70 -4.85 -18.44
N GLY A 153 12.62 -3.88 -18.42
CA GLY A 153 13.18 -3.36 -17.16
C GLY A 153 14.51 -3.93 -16.72
N ALA A 154 15.21 -4.70 -17.55
CA ALA A 154 16.56 -5.15 -17.23
C ALA A 154 17.52 -3.96 -17.09
N LYS A 155 18.03 -3.74 -15.88
CA LYS A 155 19.03 -2.70 -15.59
C LYS A 155 20.45 -3.27 -15.54
N GLY A 156 20.61 -4.53 -15.15
CA GLY A 156 21.90 -5.23 -15.02
C GLY A 156 22.70 -5.42 -16.32
N VAL A 157 23.88 -6.02 -16.19
CA VAL A 157 24.73 -6.39 -17.31
C VAL A 157 24.13 -7.59 -18.02
N ILE A 158 23.97 -7.51 -19.35
CA ILE A 158 23.45 -8.60 -20.18
C ILE A 158 24.62 -9.16 -20.99
N GLN A 159 25.06 -10.36 -20.64
CA GLN A 159 26.21 -11.06 -21.23
C GLN A 159 25.76 -12.04 -22.31
N TYR A 160 26.56 -12.16 -23.36
CA TYR A 160 26.37 -13.14 -24.42
C TYR A 160 27.17 -14.39 -24.11
N GLN A 161 26.51 -15.55 -24.15
CA GLN A 161 27.15 -16.86 -24.09
C GLN A 161 26.83 -17.59 -25.41
N PRO A 162 27.83 -17.90 -26.25
CA PRO A 162 27.60 -18.61 -27.50
C PRO A 162 27.25 -20.07 -27.23
N VAL A 163 26.27 -20.62 -27.97
CA VAL A 163 26.01 -22.06 -28.02
C VAL A 163 27.06 -22.71 -28.93
N THR A 164 27.98 -23.48 -28.35
CA THR A 164 29.05 -24.18 -29.11
C THR A 164 28.67 -25.60 -29.49
N ASP A 165 27.78 -26.24 -28.73
CA ASP A 165 27.48 -27.67 -28.84
C ASP A 165 26.30 -28.01 -29.77
N CYS A 166 25.68 -27.01 -30.42
CA CYS A 166 24.56 -27.25 -31.32
C CYS A 166 24.38 -26.14 -32.35
N MET A 167 24.88 -26.36 -33.57
CA MET A 167 24.79 -25.42 -34.71
C MET A 167 23.35 -25.14 -35.18
N LEU A 168 22.41 -26.07 -34.94
CA LEU A 168 21.00 -25.97 -35.37
C LEU A 168 20.03 -25.63 -34.23
N CYS A 169 20.52 -25.51 -32.98
CA CYS A 169 19.65 -25.19 -31.86
C CYS A 169 19.32 -23.69 -31.90
N THR A 170 18.06 -23.39 -32.19
CA THR A 170 17.50 -22.03 -32.15
C THR A 170 17.05 -21.61 -30.75
N ASN A 171 17.13 -22.53 -29.77
CA ASN A 171 16.69 -22.28 -28.40
C ASN A 171 17.56 -21.23 -27.72
N THR A 172 16.94 -20.14 -27.32
CA THR A 172 17.54 -19.13 -26.45
C THR A 172 17.24 -19.47 -24.99
N SER A 173 18.28 -19.60 -24.17
CA SER A 173 18.14 -19.80 -22.72
C SER A 173 18.71 -18.60 -21.98
N ILE A 174 18.00 -18.10 -20.98
CA ILE A 174 18.38 -16.91 -20.22
C ILE A 174 18.56 -17.29 -18.76
N TYR A 175 19.69 -16.92 -18.19
CA TYR A 175 20.06 -17.16 -16.80
C TYR A 175 20.06 -15.84 -16.05
N PHE A 176 19.31 -15.80 -14.95
CA PHE A 176 19.24 -14.69 -14.02
C PHE A 176 19.85 -15.13 -12.70
N SER A 177 20.60 -14.24 -12.03
CA SER A 177 21.29 -14.55 -10.79
C SER A 177 21.46 -13.32 -9.91
N ARG A 178 21.49 -13.54 -8.59
CA ARG A 178 21.87 -12.55 -7.57
C ARG A 178 22.69 -13.21 -6.47
#